data_AF-A0A642UIZ8-F1
#
_entry.id   AF-A0A642UIZ8-F1
#
_cell.length_a   1.000
_cell.length_b   1.000
_cell.length_c   1.000
_cell.angle_alpha   90.00
_cell.angle_beta   90.00
_cell.angle_gamma   90.00
#
_symmetry.space_group_name_H-M   'P 1'
#
loop_
_entity.id
_entity.type
_entity.pdbx_description
1 polymer ?
#
loop_
_entity_poly.entity_id
_entity_poly.type
_entity_poly.pdbx_seq_one_letter_code
_entity_poly.pdbx_strand_id
1 'polypeptide(L)'
;MKFSTLFSTAATGLALFGGAVNAGFDKNSNDNIVLYWGQASAGSEKSLGDYCDQTAGDIYVISFLDSFGTSETSLTISSCKGGTLDGSSLSHCPDVGKDIQKCQKAGKKVLLSLGGAAGSYGFSGDQDGEKFADELWDMFGGGKGDQRPFDDAVVDGFDLDIENNNQKGYTAMVKKLRQHYQSDSSKEYYVSAAPQCVFPDQNVGEALENSEIDFAFVQFYNNPCAVGKSGFNYDTWKDFAENKSPNKDIKLFLGLPGSSSAASSGYVDPDEVSKALSQIKSDSHFGGIMMWDASQAFTNQVDGNSYAVSMQSILDNSDGSSSGSDSSGPSSSSASPSASGSAPISSAAASGSGSGSSPAAPGVSSPAVSSGAPAGAGPGSPQTSIVATLTSNSVQTSTRPQQSGAAGAPAAAATNSSPAGANPGAAASGAAAAGGPMQTVTPDDASGSCNGQKGQELADCINTSKGGALNKGTQNKQVKDTGNNDSETSAPASASASATSSAAAPQNTGGDDEGSCTDGQFKCQGEQFAMCNFGKWVTFDCAAGTTCKALASGDNAVVGCTFADDQSAGGNSTTTA
;
A
#
# COMPACT_ATOMS: atom_id res chain seq x y z
N MET A 1 -68.78 29.72 -25.24
CA MET A 1 -69.09 28.83 -24.09
C MET A 1 -69.20 27.40 -24.58
N LYS A 2 -68.44 26.45 -24.02
CA LYS A 2 -68.81 25.06 -23.70
C LYS A 2 -67.56 24.40 -23.08
N PHE A 3 -67.75 23.67 -21.99
CA PHE A 3 -66.67 22.96 -21.31
C PHE A 3 -66.26 21.72 -22.12
N SER A 4 -64.99 21.34 -22.03
CA SER A 4 -64.51 20.00 -22.40
C SER A 4 -63.92 19.36 -21.15
N THR A 5 -64.37 18.15 -20.82
CA THR A 5 -64.06 17.50 -19.54
C THR A 5 -62.72 16.78 -19.61
N LEU A 6 -61.81 17.11 -18.69
CA LEU A 6 -60.57 16.36 -18.49
C LEU A 6 -60.89 15.03 -17.80
N PHE A 7 -60.55 13.90 -18.44
CA PHE A 7 -60.38 12.62 -17.78
C PHE A 7 -58.90 12.44 -17.45
N SER A 8 -58.57 12.35 -16.15
CA SER A 8 -57.23 12.00 -15.69
C SER A 8 -57.18 10.50 -15.38
N THR A 9 -56.43 9.75 -16.18
CA THR A 9 -56.12 8.34 -15.91
C THR A 9 -54.72 8.25 -15.28
N ALA A 10 -54.67 8.13 -13.96
CA ALA A 10 -53.43 7.89 -13.25
C ALA A 10 -52.90 6.48 -13.56
N ALA A 11 -51.71 6.40 -14.17
CA ALA A 11 -51.02 5.15 -14.44
C ALA A 11 -49.95 4.89 -13.36
N THR A 12 -50.30 4.12 -12.34
CA THR A 12 -49.36 3.70 -11.28
C THR A 12 -48.41 2.62 -11.80
N GLY A 13 -47.40 3.03 -12.56
CA GLY A 13 -46.32 2.15 -13.04
C GLY A 13 -45.34 1.81 -11.92
N LEU A 14 -45.36 0.56 -11.46
CA LEU A 14 -44.48 0.08 -10.38
C LEU A 14 -43.05 -0.16 -10.90
N ALA A 15 -42.19 0.86 -10.83
CA ALA A 15 -40.78 0.76 -11.20
C ALA A 15 -39.94 0.05 -10.11
N LEU A 16 -40.15 -1.26 -9.94
CA LEU A 16 -39.32 -2.11 -9.11
C LEU A 16 -38.53 -3.11 -9.97
N PHE A 17 -37.35 -2.68 -10.40
CA PHE A 17 -36.11 -3.47 -10.46
C PHE A 17 -34.97 -2.52 -10.83
N GLY A 18 -34.61 -1.64 -9.89
CA GLY A 18 -33.30 -1.02 -9.89
C GLY A 18 -32.27 -2.09 -9.56
N GLY A 19 -31.84 -2.85 -10.58
CA GLY A 19 -30.57 -3.54 -10.47
C GLY A 19 -29.50 -2.48 -10.26
N ALA A 20 -28.66 -2.64 -9.23
CA ALA A 20 -27.49 -1.81 -9.10
C ALA A 20 -26.67 -1.99 -10.38
N VAL A 21 -26.61 -0.94 -11.21
CA VAL A 21 -25.54 -0.83 -12.19
C VAL A 21 -24.27 -0.84 -11.36
N ASN A 22 -23.37 -1.79 -11.65
CA ASN A 22 -22.05 -1.74 -11.04
C ASN A 22 -21.46 -0.39 -11.45
N ALA A 23 -21.18 0.48 -10.47
CA ALA A 23 -20.39 1.67 -10.76
C ALA A 23 -19.09 1.16 -11.41
N GLY A 24 -18.81 1.66 -12.60
CA GLY A 24 -17.50 1.49 -13.19
C GLY A 24 -16.64 2.66 -12.75
N PHE A 25 -15.32 2.46 -12.77
CA PHE A 25 -14.36 3.51 -12.47
C PHE A 25 -14.71 4.85 -13.14
N ASP A 26 -14.79 5.92 -12.34
CA ASP A 26 -14.81 7.30 -12.83
C ASP A 26 -13.63 8.08 -12.23
N LYS A 27 -12.68 8.40 -13.11
CA LYS A 27 -11.50 9.27 -12.88
C LYS A 27 -11.81 10.57 -12.13
N ASN A 28 -13.01 11.12 -12.30
CA ASN A 28 -13.39 12.41 -11.72
C ASN A 28 -13.98 12.26 -10.32
N SER A 29 -14.54 11.08 -10.00
CA SER A 29 -15.21 10.79 -8.75
C SER A 29 -14.24 10.68 -7.57
N ASN A 30 -14.81 10.54 -6.36
CA ASN A 30 -14.12 10.50 -5.09
C ASN A 30 -14.55 9.29 -4.22
N ASP A 31 -15.17 8.28 -4.85
CA ASP A 31 -15.73 7.06 -4.26
C ASP A 31 -15.11 5.76 -4.81
N ASN A 32 -14.09 5.85 -5.67
CA ASN A 32 -13.44 4.69 -6.28
C ASN A 32 -12.69 3.85 -5.22
N ILE A 33 -12.78 2.52 -5.32
CA ILE A 33 -12.00 1.57 -4.53
C ILE A 33 -10.85 0.97 -5.37
N VAL A 34 -9.64 1.05 -4.86
CA VAL A 34 -8.42 0.46 -5.44
C VAL A 34 -8.00 -0.75 -4.60
N LEU A 35 -7.69 -1.87 -5.25
CA LEU A 35 -7.33 -3.12 -4.59
C LEU A 35 -6.08 -3.76 -5.21
N TYR A 36 -5.04 -3.93 -4.40
CA TYR A 36 -3.87 -4.74 -4.76
C TYR A 36 -4.29 -6.23 -4.80
N TRP A 37 -3.78 -7.00 -5.76
CA TRP A 37 -4.11 -8.41 -5.95
C TRP A 37 -2.94 -9.18 -6.56
N GLY A 38 -2.69 -10.39 -6.08
CA GLY A 38 -1.71 -11.31 -6.65
C GLY A 38 -0.62 -11.76 -5.68
N GLN A 39 -0.51 -11.15 -4.50
CA GLN A 39 0.43 -11.59 -3.45
C GLN A 39 -0.22 -12.46 -2.36
N ALA A 40 -1.56 -12.57 -2.35
CA ALA A 40 -2.31 -13.40 -1.41
C ALA A 40 -1.92 -13.23 0.06
N SER A 41 -1.91 -11.99 0.57
CA SER A 41 -1.55 -11.67 1.96
C SER A 41 -2.38 -12.46 3.01
N ALA A 42 -3.64 -12.78 2.72
CA ALA A 42 -4.51 -13.62 3.56
C ALA A 42 -4.38 -15.14 3.29
N GLY A 43 -3.43 -15.56 2.45
CA GLY A 43 -3.17 -16.96 2.06
C GLY A 43 -4.30 -17.67 1.30
N SER A 44 -5.38 -16.97 0.99
CA SER A 44 -6.66 -17.51 0.52
C SER A 44 -7.27 -16.70 -0.62
N GLU A 45 -6.40 -16.10 -1.44
CA GLU A 45 -6.74 -15.26 -2.58
C GLU A 45 -7.52 -16.03 -3.67
N LYS A 46 -8.57 -15.40 -4.18
CA LYS A 46 -9.35 -15.88 -5.33
C LYS A 46 -8.73 -15.39 -6.64
N SER A 47 -9.27 -15.85 -7.79
CA SER A 47 -8.85 -15.26 -9.06
C SER A 47 -9.24 -13.78 -9.14
N LEU A 48 -8.51 -13.00 -9.94
CA LEU A 48 -8.82 -11.59 -10.19
C LEU A 48 -10.28 -11.43 -10.68
N GLY A 49 -10.75 -12.36 -11.51
CA GLY A 49 -12.11 -12.39 -12.03
C GLY A 49 -13.18 -12.62 -10.96
N ASP A 50 -12.91 -13.37 -9.89
CA ASP A 50 -13.86 -13.54 -8.77
C ASP A 50 -14.04 -12.24 -7.98
N TYR A 51 -12.97 -11.42 -7.88
CA TYR A 51 -13.04 -10.09 -7.27
C TYR A 51 -13.73 -9.08 -8.19
N CYS A 52 -13.49 -9.15 -9.50
CA CYS A 52 -14.15 -8.28 -10.47
C CYS A 52 -15.68 -8.52 -10.60
N ASP A 53 -16.22 -9.64 -10.10
CA ASP A 53 -17.67 -9.87 -9.94
C ASP A 53 -18.26 -9.24 -8.66
N GLN A 54 -17.44 -8.74 -7.73
CA GLN A 54 -17.90 -8.03 -6.53
C GLN A 54 -18.20 -6.56 -6.86
N THR A 55 -19.10 -5.91 -6.10
CA THR A 55 -19.39 -4.49 -6.30
C THR A 55 -18.27 -3.57 -5.84
N ALA A 56 -17.64 -3.86 -4.70
CA ALA A 56 -16.50 -3.09 -4.20
C ALA A 56 -15.23 -3.34 -5.03
N GLY A 57 -14.60 -2.26 -5.52
CA GLY A 57 -13.37 -2.29 -6.30
C GLY A 57 -13.56 -1.90 -7.75
N ASP A 58 -12.99 -0.77 -8.14
CA ASP A 58 -13.06 -0.16 -9.47
C ASP A 58 -11.74 -0.28 -10.22
N ILE A 59 -10.64 -0.30 -9.46
CA ILE A 59 -9.28 -0.52 -9.95
C ILE A 59 -8.68 -1.74 -9.24
N TYR A 60 -8.20 -2.71 -9.99
CA TYR A 60 -7.32 -3.75 -9.48
C TYR A 60 -5.88 -3.51 -9.91
N VAL A 61 -4.95 -3.72 -9.00
CA VAL A 61 -3.52 -3.52 -9.19
C VAL A 61 -2.85 -4.89 -9.07
N ILE A 62 -2.33 -5.42 -10.19
CA ILE A 62 -1.70 -6.74 -10.24
C ILE A 62 -0.29 -6.63 -9.63
N SER A 63 -0.04 -7.43 -8.60
CA SER A 63 1.17 -7.40 -7.78
C SER A 63 1.91 -8.75 -7.89
N PHE A 64 3.12 -8.83 -8.44
CA PHE A 64 3.96 -7.73 -8.97
C PHE A 64 4.82 -8.18 -10.16
N LEU A 65 5.25 -7.22 -10.96
CA LEU A 65 6.49 -7.31 -11.71
C LEU A 65 7.66 -6.99 -10.75
N ASP A 66 8.19 -8.03 -10.10
CA ASP A 66 9.07 -7.95 -8.92
C ASP A 66 10.57 -8.01 -9.24
N SER A 67 10.96 -8.11 -10.51
CA SER A 67 12.33 -7.82 -10.95
C SER A 67 12.31 -7.22 -12.34
N PHE A 68 13.11 -6.16 -12.55
CA PHE A 68 13.25 -5.46 -13.83
C PHE A 68 14.46 -4.51 -13.81
N GLY A 69 14.96 -4.10 -14.97
CA GLY A 69 16.15 -3.24 -15.09
C GLY A 69 17.48 -3.92 -14.71
N THR A 70 17.44 -5.19 -14.28
CA THR A 70 18.59 -6.05 -14.00
C THR A 70 18.85 -7.01 -15.16
N SER A 71 19.54 -8.14 -14.93
CA SER A 71 19.74 -9.19 -15.94
C SER A 71 18.49 -10.06 -16.19
N GLU A 72 17.49 -10.00 -15.32
CA GLU A 72 16.27 -10.82 -15.36
C GLU A 72 15.03 -9.93 -15.25
N THR A 73 13.89 -10.39 -15.77
CA THR A 73 12.58 -9.77 -15.52
C THR A 73 11.64 -10.82 -14.96
N SER A 74 11.01 -10.55 -13.83
CA SER A 74 10.18 -11.50 -13.07
C SER A 74 8.77 -10.97 -12.87
N LEU A 75 7.80 -11.90 -12.90
CA LEU A 75 6.38 -11.64 -12.67
C LEU A 75 5.86 -12.68 -11.65
N THR A 76 5.77 -12.27 -10.39
CA THR A 76 5.33 -13.13 -9.29
C THR A 76 3.87 -12.85 -8.96
N ILE A 77 2.99 -13.81 -9.24
CA ILE A 77 1.55 -13.76 -8.95
C ILE A 77 1.10 -15.12 -8.40
N SER A 78 0.53 -15.14 -7.20
CA SER A 78 0.02 -16.31 -6.45
C SER A 78 -0.84 -17.27 -7.29
N SER A 79 -1.63 -16.68 -8.18
CA SER A 79 -2.65 -17.35 -8.99
C SER A 79 -2.15 -17.75 -10.38
N CYS A 80 -0.95 -17.31 -10.79
CA CYS A 80 -0.36 -17.69 -12.06
C CYS A 80 0.21 -19.11 -12.01
N LYS A 81 -0.19 -19.97 -12.96
CA LYS A 81 0.06 -21.42 -12.93
C LYS A 81 0.51 -22.02 -14.27
N GLY A 82 0.78 -21.20 -15.29
CA GLY A 82 1.14 -21.67 -16.64
C GLY A 82 2.61 -22.09 -16.82
N GLY A 83 3.46 -21.87 -15.82
CA GLY A 83 4.91 -22.02 -15.96
C GLY A 83 5.55 -20.71 -16.43
N THR A 84 6.59 -20.79 -17.26
CA THR A 84 7.21 -19.62 -17.91
C THR A 84 6.96 -19.62 -19.41
N LEU A 85 7.11 -18.45 -20.05
CA LEU A 85 7.07 -18.30 -21.50
C LEU A 85 8.26 -19.02 -22.17
N ASP A 86 8.06 -19.48 -23.41
CA ASP A 86 9.10 -20.16 -24.20
C ASP A 86 10.34 -19.27 -24.36
N GLY A 87 11.48 -19.74 -23.83
CA GLY A 87 12.75 -19.00 -23.87
C GLY A 87 12.86 -17.81 -22.91
N SER A 88 12.00 -17.71 -21.89
CA SER A 88 12.02 -16.64 -20.88
C SER A 88 12.00 -17.17 -19.44
N SER A 89 12.44 -16.32 -18.51
CA SER A 89 12.21 -16.44 -17.07
C SER A 89 10.83 -15.89 -16.65
N LEU A 90 10.17 -15.09 -17.49
CA LEU A 90 8.83 -14.54 -17.23
C LEU A 90 7.75 -15.62 -17.16
N SER A 91 6.92 -15.54 -16.11
CA SER A 91 5.74 -16.38 -15.90
C SER A 91 4.73 -16.29 -17.06
N HIS A 92 4.11 -17.40 -17.44
CA HIS A 92 2.97 -17.43 -18.37
C HIS A 92 1.66 -17.57 -17.59
N CYS A 93 0.78 -16.57 -17.72
CA CYS A 93 -0.38 -16.36 -16.87
C CYS A 93 -1.69 -16.21 -17.69
N PRO A 94 -2.04 -17.18 -18.55
CA PRO A 94 -3.15 -17.06 -19.52
C PRO A 94 -4.53 -16.89 -18.85
N ASP A 95 -4.73 -17.44 -17.64
CA ASP A 95 -5.97 -17.26 -16.88
C ASP A 95 -6.06 -15.84 -16.26
N VAL A 96 -4.93 -15.23 -15.91
CA VAL A 96 -4.89 -13.82 -15.48
C VAL A 96 -5.22 -12.91 -16.66
N GLY A 97 -4.75 -13.22 -17.87
CA GLY A 97 -5.14 -12.51 -19.10
C GLY A 97 -6.66 -12.51 -19.35
N LYS A 98 -7.31 -13.67 -19.20
CA LYS A 98 -8.77 -13.80 -19.31
C LYS A 98 -9.50 -12.97 -18.25
N ASP A 99 -8.99 -12.96 -17.02
CA ASP A 99 -9.57 -12.19 -15.92
C ASP A 99 -9.36 -10.68 -16.09
N ILE A 100 -8.21 -10.20 -16.57
CA ILE A 100 -8.00 -8.79 -16.97
C ILE A 100 -9.10 -8.36 -17.95
N GLN A 101 -9.32 -9.14 -19.01
CA GLN A 101 -10.36 -8.84 -19.97
C GLN A 101 -11.78 -8.94 -19.37
N LYS A 102 -12.01 -9.76 -18.34
CA LYS A 102 -13.29 -9.87 -17.63
C LYS A 102 -13.57 -8.59 -16.82
N CYS A 103 -12.58 -8.12 -16.06
CA CYS A 103 -12.66 -6.87 -15.28
C CYS A 103 -12.94 -5.67 -16.18
N GLN A 104 -12.24 -5.56 -17.31
CA GLN A 104 -12.44 -4.50 -18.29
C GLN A 104 -13.85 -4.53 -18.90
N LYS A 105 -14.40 -5.72 -19.17
CA LYS A 105 -15.80 -5.89 -19.64
C LYS A 105 -16.84 -5.56 -18.55
N ALA A 106 -16.46 -5.56 -17.27
CA ALA A 106 -17.27 -5.11 -16.14
C ALA A 106 -17.12 -3.60 -15.83
N GLY A 107 -16.39 -2.84 -16.64
CA GLY A 107 -16.17 -1.39 -16.44
C GLY A 107 -15.05 -1.04 -15.46
N LYS A 108 -14.26 -2.04 -15.03
CA LYS A 108 -13.17 -1.88 -14.07
C LYS A 108 -11.82 -1.69 -14.77
N LYS A 109 -10.86 -1.06 -14.09
CA LYS A 109 -9.49 -0.90 -14.57
C LYS A 109 -8.57 -1.96 -13.97
N VAL A 110 -7.57 -2.41 -14.73
CA VAL A 110 -6.52 -3.31 -14.23
C VAL A 110 -5.14 -2.78 -14.61
N LEU A 111 -4.34 -2.39 -13.61
CA LEU A 111 -2.95 -1.96 -13.78
C LEU A 111 -2.00 -3.12 -13.43
N LEU A 112 -0.77 -3.08 -13.97
CA LEU A 112 0.34 -3.91 -13.47
C LEU A 112 1.25 -3.06 -12.58
N SER A 113 1.48 -3.51 -11.34
CA SER A 113 2.40 -2.84 -10.42
C SER A 113 3.81 -3.39 -10.53
N LEU A 114 4.76 -2.46 -10.42
CA LEU A 114 6.18 -2.67 -10.49
C LEU A 114 6.79 -2.46 -9.11
N GLY A 115 7.54 -3.45 -8.63
CA GLY A 115 8.34 -3.34 -7.41
C GLY A 115 7.90 -4.28 -6.29
N GLY A 116 7.42 -3.71 -5.19
CA GLY A 116 7.12 -4.36 -3.92
C GLY A 116 8.36 -4.70 -3.08
N ALA A 117 8.17 -4.91 -1.78
CA ALA A 117 9.23 -5.06 -0.78
C ALA A 117 10.22 -6.22 -0.98
N ALA A 118 9.90 -7.23 -1.80
CA ALA A 118 10.70 -8.45 -1.96
C ALA A 118 11.62 -8.46 -3.19
N GLY A 119 11.45 -7.52 -4.12
CA GLY A 119 11.99 -7.61 -5.47
C GLY A 119 13.43 -7.12 -5.68
N SER A 120 14.00 -7.43 -6.85
CA SER A 120 15.32 -6.94 -7.28
C SER A 120 15.20 -6.14 -8.57
N TYR A 121 15.05 -4.82 -8.42
CA TYR A 121 14.65 -3.94 -9.51
C TYR A 121 15.26 -2.54 -9.47
N GLY A 122 15.16 -1.83 -10.60
CA GLY A 122 15.47 -0.41 -10.73
C GLY A 122 16.54 -0.11 -11.79
N PHE A 123 16.86 1.17 -11.93
CA PHE A 123 17.62 1.70 -13.07
C PHE A 123 18.92 2.37 -12.64
N SER A 124 19.90 2.43 -13.56
CA SER A 124 21.16 3.19 -13.37
C SER A 124 20.99 4.66 -13.78
N GLY A 125 20.06 4.95 -14.69
CA GLY A 125 19.69 6.29 -15.15
C GLY A 125 18.54 6.28 -16.16
N ASP A 126 18.22 7.45 -16.72
CA ASP A 126 17.05 7.68 -17.56
C ASP A 126 16.95 6.76 -18.80
N GLN A 127 18.08 6.44 -19.43
CA GLN A 127 18.09 5.60 -20.64
C GLN A 127 17.62 4.16 -20.36
N ASP A 128 17.86 3.63 -19.15
CA ASP A 128 17.36 2.31 -18.76
C ASP A 128 15.84 2.37 -18.56
N GLY A 129 15.33 3.44 -17.95
CA GLY A 129 13.89 3.68 -17.76
C GLY A 129 13.14 3.90 -19.07
N GLU A 130 13.70 4.67 -20.01
CA GLU A 130 13.14 4.83 -21.37
C GLU A 130 13.09 3.50 -22.12
N LYS A 131 14.18 2.72 -22.09
CA LYS A 131 14.23 1.38 -22.70
C LYS A 131 13.21 0.44 -22.05
N PHE A 132 13.09 0.47 -20.73
CA PHE A 132 12.17 -0.42 -20.03
C PHE A 132 10.70 -0.05 -20.24
N ALA A 133 10.38 1.23 -20.48
CA ALA A 133 9.05 1.66 -20.92
C ALA A 133 8.68 1.15 -22.33
N ASP A 134 9.64 0.98 -23.25
CA ASP A 134 9.41 0.25 -24.50
C ASP A 134 9.09 -1.23 -24.21
N GLU A 135 9.87 -1.89 -23.35
CA GLU A 135 9.70 -3.31 -23.01
C GLU A 135 8.37 -3.59 -22.29
N LEU A 136 7.95 -2.75 -21.33
CA LEU A 136 6.63 -2.84 -20.68
C LEU A 136 5.47 -2.70 -21.68
N TRP A 137 5.59 -1.76 -22.63
CA TRP A 137 4.55 -1.52 -23.62
C TRP A 137 4.40 -2.70 -24.57
N ASP A 138 5.50 -3.33 -24.98
CA ASP A 138 5.50 -4.50 -25.86
C ASP A 138 5.04 -5.80 -25.16
N MET A 139 5.38 -6.00 -23.89
CA MET A 139 4.99 -7.18 -23.11
C MET A 139 3.55 -7.15 -22.56
N PHE A 140 3.11 -6.00 -22.05
CA PHE A 140 1.86 -5.85 -21.28
C PHE A 140 0.91 -4.79 -21.82
N GLY A 141 1.46 -3.74 -22.46
CA GLY A 141 0.70 -2.67 -23.09
C GLY A 141 0.18 -3.02 -24.49
N GLY A 142 -0.19 -1.99 -25.25
CA GLY A 142 -0.66 -2.08 -26.64
C GLY A 142 0.44 -2.26 -27.70
N GLY A 143 1.69 -2.49 -27.26
CA GLY A 143 2.83 -2.80 -28.13
C GLY A 143 2.81 -4.24 -28.66
N LYS A 144 3.97 -4.71 -29.15
CA LYS A 144 4.12 -6.01 -29.85
C LYS A 144 5.43 -6.72 -29.53
N GLY A 145 5.52 -7.32 -28.34
CA GLY A 145 6.55 -8.29 -27.99
C GLY A 145 6.14 -9.74 -28.29
N ASP A 146 7.12 -10.62 -28.52
CA ASP A 146 6.92 -12.08 -28.61
C ASP A 146 6.67 -12.70 -27.21
N GLN A 147 7.11 -12.04 -26.14
CA GLN A 147 6.93 -12.47 -24.76
C GLN A 147 5.77 -11.67 -24.11
N ARG A 148 4.57 -12.26 -24.05
CA ARG A 148 3.40 -11.64 -23.42
C ARG A 148 2.83 -12.53 -22.30
N PRO A 149 3.11 -12.25 -21.02
CA PRO A 149 2.65 -13.06 -19.89
C PRO A 149 1.13 -13.23 -19.79
N PHE A 150 0.35 -12.29 -20.33
CA PHE A 150 -1.12 -12.29 -20.29
C PHE A 150 -1.77 -12.55 -21.67
N ASP A 151 -1.05 -13.20 -22.59
CA ASP A 151 -1.48 -13.44 -23.98
C ASP A 151 -1.92 -12.15 -24.72
N ASP A 152 -3.17 -12.10 -25.17
CA ASP A 152 -3.78 -10.98 -25.90
C ASP A 152 -4.37 -9.89 -24.99
N ALA A 153 -4.34 -10.08 -23.66
CA ALA A 153 -4.77 -9.05 -22.73
C ALA A 153 -3.79 -7.85 -22.73
N VAL A 154 -4.35 -6.66 -22.48
CA VAL A 154 -3.63 -5.39 -22.43
C VAL A 154 -4.05 -4.66 -21.14
N VAL A 155 -3.09 -4.39 -20.25
CA VAL A 155 -3.38 -3.67 -18.99
C VAL A 155 -3.82 -2.22 -19.25
N ASP A 156 -4.56 -1.62 -18.32
CA ASP A 156 -5.04 -0.23 -18.40
C ASP A 156 -4.00 0.79 -17.89
N GLY A 157 -2.86 0.34 -17.40
CA GLY A 157 -1.79 1.20 -16.93
C GLY A 157 -0.72 0.46 -16.14
N PHE A 158 0.23 1.24 -15.62
CA PHE A 158 1.33 0.76 -14.80
C PHE A 158 1.37 1.51 -13.47
N ASP A 159 1.67 0.79 -12.39
CA ASP A 159 1.74 1.31 -11.02
C ASP A 159 3.16 1.23 -10.48
N LEU A 160 3.61 2.29 -9.78
CA LEU A 160 4.96 2.39 -9.21
C LEU A 160 4.91 2.16 -7.68
N ASP A 161 5.03 0.90 -7.26
CA ASP A 161 5.16 0.50 -5.86
C ASP A 161 6.63 0.20 -5.54
N ILE A 162 7.46 1.25 -5.64
CA ILE A 162 8.92 1.16 -5.48
C ILE A 162 9.23 1.27 -3.98
N GLU A 163 9.96 0.30 -3.41
CA GLU A 163 10.24 0.23 -1.97
C GLU A 163 11.74 0.13 -1.62
N ASN A 164 12.63 0.42 -2.57
CA ASN A 164 14.07 0.13 -2.44
C ASN A 164 15.01 1.36 -2.44
N ASN A 165 14.49 2.56 -2.16
CA ASN A 165 15.22 3.82 -2.07
C ASN A 165 15.99 4.25 -3.35
N ASN A 166 15.74 3.64 -4.52
CA ASN A 166 16.29 4.08 -5.80
C ASN A 166 15.21 4.80 -6.61
N GLN A 167 15.32 6.12 -6.82
CA GLN A 167 14.33 6.90 -7.59
C GLN A 167 14.68 7.06 -9.08
N LYS A 168 15.86 6.59 -9.51
CA LYS A 168 16.41 6.88 -10.84
C LYS A 168 15.55 6.30 -11.96
N GLY A 169 15.45 7.01 -13.07
CA GLY A 169 14.90 6.51 -14.34
C GLY A 169 13.36 6.40 -14.39
N TYR A 170 12.65 6.28 -13.26
CA TYR A 170 11.18 6.22 -13.26
C TYR A 170 10.54 7.48 -13.86
N THR A 171 11.10 8.67 -13.58
CA THR A 171 10.73 9.94 -14.22
C THR A 171 10.75 9.87 -15.75
N ALA A 172 11.75 9.21 -16.33
CA ALA A 172 11.90 9.06 -17.79
C ALA A 172 11.01 7.93 -18.32
N MET A 173 10.91 6.81 -17.59
CA MET A 173 10.02 5.70 -17.88
C MET A 173 8.56 6.16 -18.02
N VAL A 174 8.05 6.97 -17.08
CA VAL A 174 6.67 7.51 -17.14
C VAL A 174 6.49 8.44 -18.33
N LYS A 175 7.43 9.35 -18.60
CA LYS A 175 7.38 10.23 -19.79
C LYS A 175 7.36 9.45 -21.10
N LYS A 176 8.05 8.32 -21.15
CA LYS A 176 8.11 7.42 -22.29
C LYS A 176 6.84 6.58 -22.43
N LEU A 177 6.28 6.07 -21.32
CA LEU A 177 4.95 5.42 -21.31
C LEU A 177 3.85 6.38 -21.83
N ARG A 178 3.85 7.65 -21.42
CA ARG A 178 2.90 8.66 -21.94
C ARG A 178 3.03 8.88 -23.45
N GLN A 179 4.22 8.73 -24.05
CA GLN A 179 4.40 8.77 -25.51
C GLN A 179 3.76 7.54 -26.19
N HIS A 180 3.90 6.35 -25.59
CA HIS A 180 3.24 5.13 -26.08
C HIS A 180 1.72 5.23 -25.98
N TYR A 181 1.19 5.76 -24.88
CA TYR A 181 -0.24 5.96 -24.68
C TYR A 181 -0.84 6.91 -25.74
N GLN A 182 -0.09 7.91 -26.21
CA GLN A 182 -0.50 8.78 -27.32
C GLN A 182 -0.55 8.07 -28.68
N SER A 183 0.06 6.88 -28.81
CA SER A 183 0.06 6.08 -30.05
C SER A 183 -1.16 5.15 -30.19
N ASP A 184 -1.83 4.81 -29.09
CA ASP A 184 -3.02 3.95 -29.06
C ASP A 184 -4.25 4.73 -28.56
N SER A 185 -5.11 5.12 -29.50
CA SER A 185 -6.37 5.81 -29.22
C SER A 185 -7.56 4.88 -28.93
N SER A 186 -7.33 3.57 -28.75
CA SER A 186 -8.42 2.61 -28.46
C SER A 186 -8.95 2.69 -27.03
N LYS A 187 -8.14 3.13 -26.06
CA LYS A 187 -8.54 3.37 -24.66
C LYS A 187 -7.65 4.43 -23.99
N GLU A 188 -8.14 5.00 -22.88
CA GLU A 188 -7.30 5.79 -21.96
C GLU A 188 -6.44 4.83 -21.12
N TYR A 189 -5.16 5.17 -20.96
CA TYR A 189 -4.18 4.44 -20.15
C TYR A 189 -3.66 5.33 -19.00
N TYR A 190 -3.43 4.73 -17.85
CA TYR A 190 -3.07 5.43 -16.61
C TYR A 190 -1.64 5.15 -16.16
N VAL A 191 -1.12 6.01 -15.29
CA VAL A 191 0.07 5.72 -14.47
C VAL A 191 -0.24 6.08 -13.03
N SER A 192 0.07 5.20 -12.09
CA SER A 192 -0.02 5.46 -10.65
C SER A 192 1.30 5.26 -9.93
N ALA A 193 1.37 5.72 -8.69
CA ALA A 193 2.48 5.44 -7.77
C ALA A 193 1.94 5.23 -6.36
N ALA A 194 2.61 4.40 -5.55
CA ALA A 194 2.19 4.02 -4.20
C ALA A 194 3.15 4.52 -3.10
N PRO A 195 3.38 5.85 -2.98
CA PRO A 195 4.29 6.39 -1.98
C PRO A 195 3.84 6.06 -0.55
N GLN A 196 4.77 5.93 0.39
CA GLN A 196 4.42 5.94 1.81
C GLN A 196 3.97 7.35 2.21
N CYS A 197 3.16 7.50 3.27
CA CYS A 197 2.64 8.83 3.65
C CYS A 197 3.70 9.86 4.08
N VAL A 198 4.95 9.45 4.26
CA VAL A 198 6.10 10.34 4.55
C VAL A 198 6.47 11.12 3.29
N PHE A 199 6.66 12.44 3.40
CA PHE A 199 6.81 13.33 2.25
C PHE A 199 8.09 14.20 2.35
N PRO A 200 8.90 14.32 1.29
CA PRO A 200 8.76 13.63 0.00
C PRO A 200 9.06 12.13 0.16
N ASP A 201 8.38 11.29 -0.61
CA ASP A 201 8.62 9.84 -0.58
C ASP A 201 10.01 9.51 -1.16
N GLN A 202 10.73 8.61 -0.48
CA GLN A 202 12.13 8.28 -0.78
C GLN A 202 12.32 7.35 -1.99
N ASN A 203 11.24 6.88 -2.63
CA ASN A 203 11.26 5.92 -3.73
C ASN A 203 10.65 6.48 -5.03
N VAL A 204 9.50 7.14 -4.93
CA VAL A 204 8.73 7.66 -6.08
C VAL A 204 8.56 9.19 -6.08
N GLY A 205 9.10 9.90 -5.09
CA GLY A 205 8.99 11.36 -4.97
C GLY A 205 9.48 12.13 -6.21
N GLU A 206 10.59 11.72 -6.82
CA GLU A 206 11.10 12.32 -8.06
C GLU A 206 10.12 12.14 -9.22
N ALA A 207 9.59 10.92 -9.40
CA ALA A 207 8.63 10.62 -10.47
C ALA A 207 7.31 11.39 -10.28
N LEU A 208 6.83 11.49 -9.04
CA LEU A 208 5.65 12.29 -8.66
C LEU A 208 5.83 13.78 -8.94
N GLU A 209 7.01 14.35 -8.66
CA GLU A 209 7.30 15.78 -8.93
C GLU A 209 7.63 16.09 -10.39
N ASN A 210 8.12 15.12 -11.17
CA ASN A 210 8.73 15.39 -12.48
C ASN A 210 8.06 14.68 -13.66
N SER A 211 7.01 13.88 -13.46
CA SER A 211 6.27 13.20 -14.52
C SER A 211 4.73 13.24 -14.33
N GLU A 212 3.97 12.90 -15.36
CA GLU A 212 2.51 12.88 -15.29
C GLU A 212 2.02 11.56 -14.67
N ILE A 213 1.56 11.62 -13.41
CA ILE A 213 0.92 10.52 -12.67
C ILE A 213 -0.58 10.82 -12.54
N ASP A 214 -1.46 9.85 -12.81
CA ASP A 214 -2.92 10.00 -12.63
C ASP A 214 -3.33 9.80 -11.16
N PHE A 215 -2.77 8.79 -10.49
CA PHE A 215 -3.20 8.38 -9.14
C PHE A 215 -2.00 8.23 -8.18
N ALA A 216 -2.11 8.78 -6.98
CA ALA A 216 -1.19 8.53 -5.87
C ALA A 216 -1.89 7.67 -4.80
N PHE A 217 -1.49 6.41 -4.70
CA PHE A 217 -1.99 5.41 -3.75
C PHE A 217 -1.24 5.53 -2.42
N VAL A 218 -1.39 6.66 -1.75
CA VAL A 218 -0.58 7.04 -0.57
C VAL A 218 -0.82 6.06 0.58
N GLN A 219 0.20 5.32 0.98
CA GLN A 219 0.13 4.32 2.04
C GLN A 219 0.08 5.00 3.42
N PHE A 220 -1.13 5.32 3.92
CA PHE A 220 -1.37 5.87 5.25
C PHE A 220 -1.40 4.77 6.33
N TYR A 221 -0.42 3.86 6.28
CA TYR A 221 -0.18 2.79 7.23
C TYR A 221 1.31 2.51 7.39
N ASN A 222 1.66 1.59 8.30
CA ASN A 222 3.01 1.32 8.83
C ASN A 222 3.72 2.53 9.49
N ASN A 223 3.35 3.77 9.17
CA ASN A 223 4.05 5.01 9.50
C ASN A 223 3.39 5.84 10.62
N PRO A 224 4.10 6.83 11.20
CA PRO A 224 3.53 7.79 12.14
C PRO A 224 2.43 8.68 11.52
N CYS A 225 2.46 8.87 10.21
CA CYS A 225 1.43 9.58 9.42
C CYS A 225 0.20 8.73 9.06
N ALA A 226 0.05 7.54 9.64
CA ALA A 226 -1.11 6.69 9.39
C ALA A 226 -2.44 7.29 9.90
N VAL A 227 -3.56 6.80 9.36
CA VAL A 227 -4.92 7.17 9.82
C VAL A 227 -5.07 6.87 11.32
N GLY A 228 -5.81 7.74 12.02
CA GLY A 228 -6.02 7.66 13.48
C GLY A 228 -4.81 8.07 14.33
N LYS A 229 -3.72 8.54 13.74
CA LYS A 229 -2.55 9.11 14.44
C LYS A 229 -2.51 10.64 14.27
N SER A 230 -1.93 11.33 15.25
CA SER A 230 -1.75 12.79 15.21
C SER A 230 -0.88 13.28 14.04
N GLY A 231 -0.05 12.41 13.49
CA GLY A 231 0.77 12.67 12.30
C GLY A 231 0.04 12.58 10.96
N PHE A 232 -1.26 12.26 10.91
CA PHE A 232 -2.00 12.10 9.65
C PHE A 232 -1.91 13.38 8.79
N ASN A 233 -1.35 13.25 7.58
CA ASN A 233 -0.85 14.38 6.80
C ASN A 233 -1.48 14.46 5.39
N TYR A 234 -2.77 14.20 5.22
CA TYR A 234 -3.42 14.36 3.91
C TYR A 234 -3.22 15.77 3.30
N ASP A 235 -3.25 16.83 4.12
CA ASP A 235 -2.99 18.21 3.67
C ASP A 235 -1.59 18.40 3.03
N THR A 236 -0.61 17.58 3.39
CA THR A 236 0.70 17.53 2.74
C THR A 236 0.61 16.94 1.34
N TRP A 237 -0.16 15.87 1.15
CA TRP A 237 -0.37 15.26 -0.16
C TRP A 237 -1.27 16.13 -1.06
N LYS A 238 -2.20 16.88 -0.47
CA LYS A 238 -3.01 17.92 -1.12
C LYS A 238 -2.14 19.05 -1.68
N ASP A 239 -1.29 19.68 -0.86
CA ASP A 239 -0.43 20.80 -1.31
C ASP A 239 0.58 20.33 -2.38
N PHE A 240 1.05 19.07 -2.31
CA PHE A 240 1.75 18.43 -3.44
C PHE A 240 0.89 18.41 -4.73
N ALA A 241 -0.35 17.92 -4.68
CA ALA A 241 -1.22 17.83 -5.85
C ALA A 241 -1.52 19.21 -6.46
N GLU A 242 -1.89 20.19 -5.63
CA GLU A 242 -2.17 21.56 -6.03
C GLU A 242 -0.91 22.23 -6.61
N ASN A 243 0.20 22.24 -5.88
CA ASN A 243 1.33 23.13 -6.15
C ASN A 243 2.50 22.46 -6.88
N LYS A 244 2.76 21.17 -6.68
CA LYS A 244 3.97 20.47 -7.18
C LYS A 244 3.72 19.53 -8.36
N SER A 245 2.68 18.70 -8.31
CA SER A 245 2.42 17.66 -9.31
C SER A 245 2.35 18.25 -10.73
N PRO A 246 3.02 17.67 -11.75
CA PRO A 246 2.87 18.08 -13.14
C PRO A 246 1.46 17.84 -13.69
N ASN A 247 0.81 16.76 -13.24
CA ASN A 247 -0.60 16.53 -13.53
C ASN A 247 -1.46 17.26 -12.47
N LYS A 248 -2.17 18.30 -12.89
CA LYS A 248 -3.08 19.07 -12.01
C LYS A 248 -4.44 18.43 -11.80
N ASP A 249 -4.73 17.32 -12.49
CA ASP A 249 -5.92 16.49 -12.25
C ASP A 249 -5.55 15.19 -11.50
N ILE A 250 -4.37 15.13 -10.85
CA ILE A 250 -3.93 13.96 -10.08
C ILE A 250 -4.90 13.67 -8.92
N LYS A 251 -5.21 12.38 -8.71
CA LYS A 251 -6.06 11.91 -7.61
C LYS A 251 -5.26 11.24 -6.50
N LEU A 252 -5.52 11.66 -5.27
CA LEU A 252 -4.96 11.12 -4.03
C LEU A 252 -5.93 10.07 -3.47
N PHE A 253 -5.41 8.90 -3.13
CA PHE A 253 -6.18 7.82 -2.50
C PHE A 253 -5.72 7.58 -1.07
N LEU A 254 -6.67 7.31 -0.18
CA LEU A 254 -6.39 6.90 1.19
C LEU A 254 -5.99 5.42 1.22
N GLY A 255 -4.70 5.13 1.19
CA GLY A 255 -4.17 3.75 1.28
C GLY A 255 -4.25 3.18 2.69
N LEU A 256 -4.88 2.01 2.83
CA LEU A 256 -5.20 1.33 4.09
C LEU A 256 -4.83 -0.17 4.05
N PRO A 257 -4.54 -0.82 5.20
CA PRO A 257 -4.47 -2.27 5.27
C PRO A 257 -5.90 -2.86 5.24
N GLY A 258 -6.15 -3.88 4.42
CA GLY A 258 -7.45 -4.55 4.35
C GLY A 258 -7.83 -5.36 5.59
N SER A 259 -6.87 -5.64 6.47
CA SER A 259 -7.06 -6.32 7.76
C SER A 259 -5.97 -5.95 8.77
N SER A 260 -6.17 -6.31 10.03
CA SER A 260 -5.18 -6.16 11.11
C SER A 260 -3.93 -7.01 10.96
N SER A 261 -3.89 -7.95 10.00
CA SER A 261 -2.72 -8.76 9.66
C SER A 261 -2.11 -8.42 8.29
N ALA A 262 -2.69 -7.48 7.54
CA ALA A 262 -2.23 -7.11 6.20
C ALA A 262 -0.95 -6.24 6.23
N ALA A 263 -0.72 -5.51 7.32
CA ALA A 263 0.43 -4.62 7.52
C ALA A 263 0.89 -4.65 8.99
N SER A 264 2.13 -4.22 9.26
CA SER A 264 2.73 -4.24 10.61
C SER A 264 2.07 -3.25 11.59
N SER A 265 1.54 -2.12 11.11
CA SER A 265 0.63 -1.25 11.88
C SER A 265 -0.24 -0.37 10.97
N GLY A 266 -1.27 0.26 11.55
CA GLY A 266 -2.11 1.23 10.82
C GLY A 266 -3.40 0.68 10.22
N TYR A 267 -3.79 -0.56 10.54
CA TYR A 267 -5.18 -0.99 10.34
C TYR A 267 -6.10 -0.16 11.24
N VAL A 268 -7.22 0.28 10.69
CA VAL A 268 -8.23 1.13 11.33
C VAL A 268 -9.62 0.59 11.05
N ASP A 269 -10.55 0.79 11.99
CA ASP A 269 -11.95 0.39 11.84
C ASP A 269 -12.75 1.36 10.93
N PRO A 270 -13.94 0.95 10.44
CA PRO A 270 -14.78 1.78 9.58
C PRO A 270 -15.20 3.13 10.20
N ASP A 271 -15.33 3.23 11.53
CA ASP A 271 -15.65 4.50 12.21
C ASP A 271 -14.48 5.49 12.12
N GLU A 272 -13.25 5.03 12.32
CA GLU A 272 -12.04 5.85 12.19
C GLU A 272 -11.78 6.28 10.74
N VAL A 273 -12.02 5.40 9.76
CA VAL A 273 -11.99 5.78 8.33
C VAL A 273 -13.07 6.83 8.02
N SER A 274 -14.27 6.70 8.58
CA SER A 274 -15.35 7.68 8.42
C SER A 274 -14.97 9.07 8.99
N LYS A 275 -14.24 9.12 10.11
CA LYS A 275 -13.72 10.37 10.69
C LYS A 275 -12.68 11.02 9.75
N ALA A 276 -11.76 10.25 9.19
CA ALA A 276 -10.77 10.76 8.23
C ALA A 276 -11.45 11.29 6.95
N LEU A 277 -12.39 10.53 6.38
CA LEU A 277 -13.15 10.95 5.19
C LEU A 277 -13.98 12.22 5.40
N SER A 278 -14.46 12.47 6.63
CA SER A 278 -15.16 13.72 6.97
C SER A 278 -14.29 14.98 6.84
N GLN A 279 -12.96 14.81 6.80
CA GLN A 279 -11.99 15.88 6.61
C GLN A 279 -11.55 15.99 5.14
N ILE A 280 -11.39 14.86 4.45
CA ILE A 280 -10.70 14.81 3.14
C ILE A 280 -11.62 14.62 1.92
N LYS A 281 -12.83 14.04 2.05
CA LYS A 281 -13.64 13.64 0.87
C LYS A 281 -14.11 14.82 0.01
N SER A 282 -14.25 16.00 0.60
CA SER A 282 -14.65 17.23 -0.10
C SER A 282 -13.54 17.85 -0.96
N ASP A 283 -12.32 17.29 -0.92
CA ASP A 283 -11.19 17.74 -1.73
C ASP A 283 -11.30 17.28 -3.19
N SER A 284 -11.03 18.17 -4.15
CA SER A 284 -11.13 17.86 -5.58
C SER A 284 -10.09 16.83 -6.05
N HIS A 285 -8.95 16.73 -5.37
CA HIS A 285 -7.94 15.70 -5.61
C HIS A 285 -8.28 14.39 -4.91
N PHE A 286 -9.26 14.30 -4.02
CA PHE A 286 -9.62 12.99 -3.43
C PHE A 286 -10.21 12.07 -4.51
N GLY A 287 -9.66 10.86 -4.62
CA GLY A 287 -10.08 9.83 -5.59
C GLY A 287 -10.86 8.67 -4.98
N GLY A 288 -10.67 8.40 -3.68
CA GLY A 288 -11.27 7.29 -2.95
C GLY A 288 -10.28 6.55 -2.03
N ILE A 289 -10.50 5.26 -1.79
CA ILE A 289 -9.69 4.43 -0.90
C ILE A 289 -8.86 3.41 -1.69
N MET A 290 -7.61 3.18 -1.26
CA MET A 290 -6.81 2.05 -1.70
C MET A 290 -6.66 1.04 -0.55
N MET A 291 -6.69 -0.26 -0.85
CA MET A 291 -6.45 -1.32 0.14
C MET A 291 -5.40 -2.34 -0.29
N TRP A 292 -4.47 -2.61 0.61
CA TRP A 292 -3.53 -3.74 0.58
C TRP A 292 -4.06 -4.89 1.47
N ASP A 293 -4.49 -6.04 0.95
CA ASP A 293 -4.77 -6.41 -0.44
C ASP A 293 -6.22 -6.92 -0.59
N ALA A 294 -6.64 -7.33 -1.79
CA ALA A 294 -7.96 -7.91 -2.04
C ALA A 294 -8.24 -9.17 -1.22
N SER A 295 -7.23 -10.02 -1.00
CA SER A 295 -7.38 -11.24 -0.22
C SER A 295 -7.68 -10.94 1.27
N GLN A 296 -7.08 -9.88 1.81
CA GLN A 296 -7.32 -9.38 3.17
C GLN A 296 -8.65 -8.64 3.26
N ALA A 297 -8.88 -7.64 2.40
CA ALA A 297 -10.03 -6.75 2.46
C ALA A 297 -11.38 -7.44 2.19
N PHE A 298 -11.39 -8.55 1.44
CA PHE A 298 -12.60 -9.38 1.27
C PHE A 298 -12.77 -10.46 2.35
N THR A 299 -11.69 -10.94 2.97
CA THR A 299 -11.76 -11.97 4.02
C THR A 299 -12.07 -11.37 5.39
N ASN A 300 -11.51 -10.20 5.70
CA ASN A 300 -11.81 -9.44 6.92
C ASN A 300 -13.30 -9.06 6.97
N GLN A 301 -13.99 -9.44 8.06
CA GLN A 301 -15.43 -9.19 8.24
C GLN A 301 -15.66 -8.17 9.35
N VAL A 302 -16.39 -7.10 9.03
CA VAL A 302 -16.82 -6.08 9.99
C VAL A 302 -18.33 -5.89 9.87
N ASP A 303 -19.05 -6.05 10.98
CA ASP A 303 -20.51 -5.93 11.09
C ASP A 303 -21.34 -6.73 10.05
N GLY A 304 -20.79 -7.85 9.59
CA GLY A 304 -21.42 -8.77 8.66
C GLY A 304 -21.16 -8.49 7.17
N ASN A 305 -20.37 -7.46 6.86
CA ASN A 305 -19.84 -7.18 5.52
C ASN A 305 -18.34 -7.47 5.48
N SER A 306 -17.77 -7.63 4.28
CA SER A 306 -16.31 -7.57 4.13
C SER A 306 -15.81 -6.13 4.27
N TYR A 307 -14.58 -5.95 4.76
CA TYR A 307 -13.97 -4.62 4.95
C TYR A 307 -14.00 -3.79 3.66
N ALA A 308 -13.73 -4.38 2.50
CA ALA A 308 -13.85 -3.71 1.20
C ALA A 308 -15.26 -3.17 0.91
N VAL A 309 -16.31 -3.92 1.25
CA VAL A 309 -17.71 -3.48 1.09
C VAL A 309 -18.07 -2.41 2.12
N SER A 310 -17.52 -2.48 3.33
CA SER A 310 -17.66 -1.42 4.33
C SER A 310 -16.98 -0.11 3.89
N MET A 311 -15.80 -0.17 3.25
CA MET A 311 -15.12 1.02 2.71
C MET A 311 -15.94 1.67 1.59
N GLN A 312 -16.44 0.88 0.63
CA GLN A 312 -17.37 1.37 -0.40
C GLN A 312 -18.58 2.05 0.26
N SER A 313 -19.23 1.36 1.21
CA SER A 313 -20.42 1.88 1.90
C SER A 313 -20.17 3.22 2.59
N ILE A 314 -18.97 3.48 3.11
CA ILE A 314 -18.65 4.79 3.73
C ILE A 314 -18.46 5.86 2.66
N LEU A 315 -17.77 5.55 1.55
CA LEU A 315 -17.63 6.49 0.42
C LEU A 315 -19.00 6.88 -0.13
N ASP A 316 -19.88 5.91 -0.39
CA ASP A 316 -21.25 6.11 -0.88
C ASP A 316 -22.08 6.99 0.08
N ASN A 317 -21.98 6.78 1.40
CA ASN A 317 -22.83 7.46 2.40
C ASN A 317 -22.26 8.79 2.93
N SER A 318 -20.98 9.11 2.66
CA SER A 318 -20.37 10.36 3.14
C SER A 318 -20.77 11.60 2.33
N ASP A 319 -21.51 11.45 1.23
CA ASP A 319 -22.14 12.55 0.49
C ASP A 319 -23.42 13.09 1.16
N GLY A 320 -23.24 13.64 2.37
CA GLY A 320 -24.05 14.76 2.83
C GLY A 320 -25.50 14.45 3.25
N SER A 321 -25.76 13.34 3.93
CA SER A 321 -27.05 13.17 4.64
C SER A 321 -26.90 12.73 6.10
N SER A 322 -26.64 13.70 6.97
CA SER A 322 -26.81 13.59 8.42
C SER A 322 -28.30 13.56 8.84
N SER A 323 -29.04 12.60 8.28
CA SER A 323 -30.45 12.32 8.59
C SER A 323 -30.59 11.60 9.95
N GLY A 324 -30.21 12.31 11.03
CA GLY A 324 -30.38 11.86 12.40
C GLY A 324 -31.85 11.53 12.69
N SER A 325 -32.15 10.24 12.85
CA SER A 325 -33.53 9.74 12.98
C SER A 325 -34.08 9.84 14.40
N ASP A 326 -33.95 11.03 15.01
CA ASP A 326 -34.55 11.42 16.29
C ASP A 326 -36.09 11.62 16.15
N SER A 327 -36.79 10.54 15.80
CA SER A 327 -38.25 10.52 15.68
C SER A 327 -38.90 10.43 17.07
N SER A 328 -38.90 11.56 17.77
CA SER A 328 -39.61 11.76 19.05
C SER A 328 -41.13 11.66 18.86
N GLY A 329 -41.66 10.44 18.92
CA GLY A 329 -43.07 10.12 18.67
C GLY A 329 -44.03 10.83 19.64
N PRO A 330 -45.03 11.57 19.16
CA PRO A 330 -45.98 12.28 20.03
C PRO A 330 -46.98 11.32 20.68
N SER A 331 -46.94 11.22 22.01
CA SER A 331 -47.91 10.46 22.82
C SER A 331 -49.35 10.87 22.53
N SER A 332 -50.14 9.95 21.97
CA SER A 332 -51.59 10.08 21.84
C SER A 332 -52.26 8.73 22.09
N SER A 333 -53.32 8.74 22.91
CA SER A 333 -53.88 7.54 23.54
C SER A 333 -55.30 7.22 23.05
N SER A 334 -55.51 6.00 22.58
CA SER A 334 -56.86 5.46 22.35
C SER A 334 -56.93 3.93 22.44
N ALA A 335 -58.05 3.47 22.97
CA ALA A 335 -58.29 2.13 23.50
C ALA A 335 -58.12 0.95 22.52
N SER A 336 -57.73 -0.20 23.10
CA SER A 336 -58.00 -1.54 22.54
C SER A 336 -59.52 -1.82 22.51
N PRO A 337 -59.97 -2.73 21.63
CA PRO A 337 -60.64 -3.90 22.22
C PRO A 337 -60.14 -5.24 21.63
N SER A 338 -59.94 -6.21 22.51
CA SER A 338 -59.80 -7.63 22.13
C SER A 338 -61.16 -8.24 21.76
N ALA A 339 -61.18 -9.07 20.71
CA ALA A 339 -62.28 -10.00 20.45
C ALA A 339 -61.73 -11.35 19.98
N SER A 340 -62.17 -12.43 20.63
CA SER A 340 -61.80 -13.81 20.26
C SER A 340 -62.79 -14.36 19.23
N GLY A 341 -62.32 -15.17 18.27
CA GLY A 341 -63.15 -15.72 17.20
C GLY A 341 -62.58 -17.05 16.67
N SER A 342 -63.30 -18.15 16.93
CA SER A 342 -62.90 -19.53 16.65
C SER A 342 -62.69 -19.85 15.15
N ALA A 343 -61.87 -20.87 14.90
CA ALA A 343 -61.75 -21.52 13.58
C ALA A 343 -63.06 -22.18 13.12
N PRO A 344 -63.12 -22.63 11.85
CA PRO A 344 -63.09 -24.08 11.69
C PRO A 344 -62.13 -24.63 10.62
N ILE A 345 -61.73 -25.86 10.91
CA ILE A 345 -61.00 -26.85 10.12
C ILE A 345 -61.57 -27.00 8.70
N SER A 346 -60.69 -27.21 7.71
CA SER A 346 -60.97 -28.06 6.55
C SER A 346 -59.69 -28.73 6.05
N SER A 347 -59.81 -29.95 5.50
CA SER A 347 -58.70 -30.89 5.36
C SER A 347 -58.51 -31.41 3.93
N ALA A 348 -57.23 -31.59 3.56
CA ALA A 348 -56.82 -32.47 2.47
C ALA A 348 -55.42 -33.03 2.81
N ALA A 349 -55.19 -34.32 2.55
CA ALA A 349 -53.96 -35.04 2.84
C ALA A 349 -53.79 -36.26 1.92
N ALA A 350 -52.64 -36.94 2.01
CA ALA A 350 -52.10 -37.98 1.12
C ALA A 350 -51.59 -37.42 -0.24
N SER A 351 -50.38 -37.70 -0.75
CA SER A 351 -49.40 -38.81 -0.60
C SER A 351 -49.71 -40.07 -1.44
N GLY A 352 -48.72 -40.53 -2.22
CA GLY A 352 -48.80 -41.84 -2.91
C GLY A 352 -47.72 -42.10 -3.98
N SER A 353 -46.58 -42.67 -3.56
CA SER A 353 -45.71 -43.72 -4.16
C SER A 353 -45.63 -43.97 -5.69
N GLY A 354 -44.52 -44.53 -6.25
CA GLY A 354 -43.27 -45.02 -5.64
C GLY A 354 -42.56 -46.10 -6.49
N SER A 355 -41.64 -46.87 -5.88
CA SER A 355 -40.76 -47.93 -6.46
C SER A 355 -39.57 -47.43 -7.30
N GLY A 356 -38.37 -48.05 -7.32
CA GLY A 356 -37.79 -49.23 -6.61
C GLY A 356 -36.43 -49.60 -7.30
N SER A 357 -35.46 -50.35 -6.74
CA SER A 357 -35.35 -51.14 -5.50
C SER A 357 -33.86 -51.43 -5.14
N SER A 358 -33.56 -51.95 -3.93
CA SER A 358 -32.24 -52.47 -3.49
C SER A 358 -32.14 -54.01 -3.70
N PRO A 359 -30.98 -54.72 -3.52
CA PRO A 359 -30.41 -55.14 -2.20
C PRO A 359 -28.84 -55.13 -2.15
N ALA A 360 -28.08 -55.49 -1.08
CA ALA A 360 -28.24 -55.58 0.39
C ALA A 360 -26.84 -55.78 1.07
N ALA A 361 -26.73 -55.68 2.41
CA ALA A 361 -25.53 -55.96 3.24
C ALA A 361 -25.68 -57.29 4.05
N PRO A 362 -24.70 -57.78 4.87
CA PRO A 362 -24.25 -57.20 6.18
C PRO A 362 -22.73 -57.38 6.49
N GLY A 363 -22.13 -57.01 7.65
CA GLY A 363 -22.56 -56.17 8.79
C GLY A 363 -21.75 -56.38 10.11
N VAL A 364 -21.84 -55.40 11.03
CA VAL A 364 -21.64 -55.43 12.52
C VAL A 364 -20.25 -55.77 13.15
N SER A 365 -19.71 -54.86 14.00
CA SER A 365 -19.30 -55.09 15.43
C SER A 365 -18.12 -54.21 15.92
N SER A 366 -18.17 -53.79 17.20
CA SER A 366 -17.05 -53.20 17.97
C SER A 366 -16.67 -54.11 19.16
N PRO A 367 -15.49 -53.95 19.76
CA PRO A 367 -15.45 -53.51 21.17
C PRO A 367 -14.24 -52.60 21.51
N ALA A 368 -14.10 -52.22 22.79
CA ALA A 368 -12.97 -51.42 23.30
C ALA A 368 -12.52 -51.88 24.71
N VAL A 369 -11.22 -51.81 25.03
CA VAL A 369 -10.68 -51.73 26.41
C VAL A 369 -9.23 -51.21 26.47
N SER A 370 -8.96 -50.47 27.55
CA SER A 370 -7.70 -50.10 28.24
C SER A 370 -6.47 -51.03 28.00
N SER A 371 -5.19 -50.62 28.11
CA SER A 371 -4.59 -49.78 29.18
C SER A 371 -3.15 -49.29 28.86
N GLY A 372 -2.66 -48.25 29.56
CA GLY A 372 -1.21 -48.04 29.76
C GLY A 372 -0.76 -46.59 29.95
N ALA A 373 -0.35 -46.22 31.16
CA ALA A 373 0.46 -45.02 31.46
C ALA A 373 1.75 -45.45 32.20
N PRO A 374 2.79 -44.60 32.23
CA PRO A 374 3.02 -43.88 33.50
C PRO A 374 3.52 -42.42 33.34
N ALA A 375 3.63 -41.72 34.47
CA ALA A 375 4.34 -40.43 34.63
C ALA A 375 5.87 -40.58 34.39
N GLY A 376 6.67 -39.52 34.23
CA GLY A 376 6.41 -38.07 34.27
C GLY A 376 7.48 -37.33 35.09
N ALA A 377 8.10 -36.29 34.51
CA ALA A 377 9.19 -35.52 35.13
C ALA A 377 9.20 -34.06 34.64
N GLY A 378 9.87 -33.17 35.38
CA GLY A 378 9.82 -31.71 35.20
C GLY A 378 10.77 -31.11 34.13
N PRO A 379 10.84 -29.77 34.05
CA PRO A 379 11.51 -29.05 32.97
C PRO A 379 13.04 -29.05 33.10
N GLY A 380 13.73 -29.03 31.96
CA GLY A 380 15.17 -28.81 31.87
C GLY A 380 15.54 -28.13 30.56
N SER A 381 16.15 -26.96 30.65
CA SER A 381 16.75 -26.27 29.49
C SER A 381 18.04 -26.96 29.06
N PRO A 382 18.31 -27.06 27.74
CA PRO A 382 19.67 -27.10 27.23
C PRO A 382 20.02 -25.79 26.52
N GLN A 383 21.10 -25.13 26.94
CA GLN A 383 21.86 -24.30 26.01
C GLN A 383 22.63 -25.24 25.07
N THR A 384 22.55 -25.00 23.76
CA THR A 384 23.55 -25.50 22.80
C THR A 384 23.73 -24.47 21.70
N SER A 385 24.84 -23.74 21.73
CA SER A 385 25.24 -22.79 20.70
C SER A 385 25.67 -23.53 19.44
N ILE A 386 25.15 -23.14 18.27
CA ILE A 386 25.70 -23.52 16.98
C ILE A 386 26.42 -22.32 16.36
N VAL A 387 27.76 -22.39 16.34
CA VAL A 387 28.62 -21.38 15.73
C VAL A 387 28.78 -21.72 14.25
N ALA A 388 28.24 -20.86 13.38
CA ALA A 388 28.44 -20.95 11.93
C ALA A 388 29.55 -19.98 11.49
N THR A 389 30.80 -20.46 11.53
CA THR A 389 31.97 -19.66 11.11
C THR A 389 31.98 -19.46 9.60
N LEU A 390 31.67 -18.25 9.12
CA LEU A 390 31.90 -17.85 7.73
C LEU A 390 33.30 -17.22 7.60
N THR A 391 34.21 -17.94 6.97
CA THR A 391 35.58 -17.48 6.67
C THR A 391 35.60 -16.64 5.39
N SER A 392 35.63 -15.31 5.52
CA SER A 392 35.81 -14.39 4.40
C SER A 392 37.23 -14.46 3.83
N ASN A 393 37.42 -15.13 2.71
CA ASN A 393 38.68 -15.11 1.96
C ASN A 393 38.77 -13.84 1.09
N SER A 394 39.43 -12.81 1.62
CA SER A 394 39.73 -11.58 0.89
C SER A 394 40.72 -11.82 -0.26
N VAL A 395 40.30 -11.59 -1.51
CA VAL A 395 41.20 -11.56 -2.68
C VAL A 395 41.36 -10.14 -3.16
N GLN A 396 42.59 -9.62 -3.10
CA GLN A 396 42.95 -8.33 -3.69
C GLN A 396 43.11 -8.45 -5.20
N THR A 397 42.56 -7.50 -5.97
CA THR A 397 42.92 -7.31 -7.38
C THR A 397 43.58 -5.94 -7.59
N SER A 398 44.90 -5.95 -7.81
CA SER A 398 45.64 -4.78 -8.27
C SER A 398 45.46 -4.57 -9.78
N THR A 399 45.81 -3.39 -10.29
CA THR A 399 45.50 -2.95 -11.66
C THR A 399 46.70 -3.08 -12.64
N ARG A 400 46.43 -2.78 -13.93
CA ARG A 400 47.35 -2.60 -15.08
C ARG A 400 47.75 -3.87 -15.90
N PRO A 401 48.13 -3.73 -17.21
CA PRO A 401 47.35 -4.40 -18.26
C PRO A 401 48.13 -5.00 -19.46
N GLN A 402 47.37 -5.51 -20.46
CA GLN A 402 47.81 -6.10 -21.75
C GLN A 402 48.45 -7.51 -21.63
N GLN A 403 48.50 -8.39 -22.65
CA GLN A 403 48.34 -8.19 -24.11
C GLN A 403 47.80 -9.46 -24.83
N SER A 404 47.19 -9.26 -26.01
CA SER A 404 46.91 -10.20 -27.14
C SER A 404 47.06 -11.74 -27.00
N GLY A 405 46.04 -12.48 -27.44
CA GLY A 405 46.09 -13.91 -27.81
C GLY A 405 44.81 -14.36 -28.54
N ALA A 406 44.85 -15.39 -29.40
CA ALA A 406 43.71 -15.73 -30.28
C ALA A 406 43.49 -17.24 -30.53
N ALA A 407 42.22 -17.58 -30.79
CA ALA A 407 41.68 -18.81 -31.42
C ALA A 407 41.94 -20.18 -30.76
N GLY A 408 40.85 -20.96 -30.59
CA GLY A 408 40.93 -22.39 -30.25
C GLY A 408 39.61 -22.96 -29.69
N ALA A 409 38.98 -23.87 -30.43
CA ALA A 409 37.79 -24.65 -30.04
C ALA A 409 37.94 -26.08 -30.58
N PRO A 410 37.05 -27.05 -30.28
CA PRO A 410 36.31 -27.35 -29.04
C PRO A 410 36.53 -28.82 -28.58
N ALA A 411 35.97 -29.26 -27.43
CA ALA A 411 35.66 -30.69 -27.19
C ALA A 411 34.69 -31.01 -26.03
N ALA A 412 33.68 -31.84 -26.34
CA ALA A 412 33.12 -32.95 -25.55
C ALA A 412 32.84 -32.82 -24.02
N ALA A 413 31.57 -32.49 -23.71
CA ALA A 413 30.61 -33.27 -22.91
C ALA A 413 31.08 -34.32 -21.87
N ALA A 414 30.49 -34.22 -20.67
CA ALA A 414 30.17 -35.36 -19.80
C ALA A 414 28.77 -35.17 -19.18
N THR A 415 27.94 -36.21 -19.20
CA THR A 415 26.57 -36.20 -18.66
C THR A 415 26.53 -36.72 -17.22
N ASN A 416 25.60 -36.22 -16.38
CA ASN A 416 24.59 -37.07 -15.74
C ASN A 416 23.58 -36.32 -14.84
N SER A 417 22.30 -36.64 -15.06
CA SER A 417 21.28 -36.96 -14.06
C SER A 417 20.99 -36.01 -12.87
N SER A 418 19.86 -35.32 -12.95
CA SER A 418 19.06 -34.92 -11.78
C SER A 418 18.56 -36.13 -10.99
N PRO A 419 18.23 -35.93 -9.70
CA PRO A 419 16.91 -36.32 -9.19
C PRO A 419 16.04 -35.08 -8.91
N ALA A 420 14.72 -35.24 -8.91
CA ALA A 420 13.77 -34.16 -8.64
C ALA A 420 13.13 -34.28 -7.25
N GLY A 421 12.71 -33.14 -6.69
CA GLY A 421 11.56 -33.05 -5.78
C GLY A 421 11.80 -33.30 -4.30
N ALA A 422 11.99 -32.22 -3.53
CA ALA A 422 11.57 -32.15 -2.13
C ALA A 422 11.20 -30.69 -1.79
N ASN A 423 9.93 -30.43 -1.48
CA ASN A 423 9.42 -29.12 -1.06
C ASN A 423 9.20 -29.10 0.47
N PRO A 424 9.83 -28.19 1.22
CA PRO A 424 9.47 -27.86 2.59
C PRO A 424 8.83 -26.46 2.67
N GLY A 425 7.51 -26.40 2.81
CA GLY A 425 6.79 -25.13 3.00
C GLY A 425 6.79 -24.62 4.45
N ALA A 426 6.55 -23.32 4.58
CA ALA A 426 5.97 -22.64 5.75
C ALA A 426 6.50 -22.98 7.16
N ALA A 427 7.55 -22.28 7.61
CA ALA A 427 7.87 -22.11 9.04
C ALA A 427 8.69 -20.82 9.29
N ALA A 428 8.03 -19.66 9.35
CA ALA A 428 8.69 -18.37 9.62
C ALA A 428 7.82 -17.41 10.45
N SER A 429 7.25 -17.89 11.56
CA SER A 429 6.56 -17.05 12.55
C SER A 429 7.57 -16.22 13.38
N GLY A 430 8.19 -15.22 12.76
CA GLY A 430 9.03 -14.24 13.43
C GLY A 430 8.18 -13.22 14.19
N ALA A 431 8.52 -12.93 15.44
CA ALA A 431 7.87 -11.86 16.19
C ALA A 431 8.33 -10.50 15.63
N ALA A 432 7.39 -9.69 15.13
CA ALA A 432 7.68 -8.35 14.66
C ALA A 432 8.18 -7.47 15.82
N ALA A 433 9.34 -6.83 15.65
CA ALA A 433 9.84 -5.85 16.60
C ALA A 433 8.97 -4.58 16.53
N ALA A 434 8.52 -4.08 17.69
CA ALA A 434 7.60 -2.94 17.78
C ALA A 434 8.29 -1.58 17.60
N GLY A 435 9.17 -1.44 16.59
CA GLY A 435 9.72 -0.17 16.15
C GLY A 435 8.80 0.52 15.15
N GLY A 436 8.77 1.85 15.15
CA GLY A 436 8.24 2.61 14.02
C GLY A 436 9.17 2.46 12.80
N PRO A 437 8.70 2.78 11.57
CA PRO A 437 9.54 2.79 10.40
C PRO A 437 10.59 3.89 10.53
N MET A 438 11.70 3.65 9.85
CA MET A 438 12.98 4.26 10.12
C MET A 438 13.51 4.91 8.85
N GLN A 439 13.52 6.24 8.81
CA GLN A 439 13.88 7.03 7.63
C GLN A 439 15.40 7.13 7.51
N THR A 440 15.96 6.80 6.34
CA THR A 440 17.41 6.80 6.13
C THR A 440 17.88 8.13 5.57
N VAL A 441 18.82 8.77 6.26
CA VAL A 441 19.48 10.02 5.88
C VAL A 441 20.91 9.71 5.47
N THR A 442 21.28 9.97 4.20
CA THR A 442 22.66 9.77 3.72
C THR A 442 23.51 11.04 3.94
N PRO A 443 24.86 10.95 3.86
CA PRO A 443 25.75 12.11 4.00
C PRO A 443 25.55 13.21 2.95
N ASP A 444 25.29 12.84 1.70
CA ASP A 444 25.11 13.80 0.60
C ASP A 444 23.71 14.43 0.65
N ASP A 445 22.73 13.66 1.14
CA ASP A 445 21.40 14.10 1.49
C ASP A 445 21.41 15.08 2.68
N ALA A 446 22.21 14.84 3.72
CA ALA A 446 22.27 15.67 4.92
C ALA A 446 22.50 17.18 4.63
N SER A 447 22.00 18.09 5.47
CA SER A 447 22.28 19.53 5.29
C SER A 447 22.40 20.34 6.58
N GLY A 448 22.63 21.65 6.45
CA GLY A 448 23.00 22.55 7.54
C GLY A 448 24.42 22.24 8.00
N SER A 449 24.61 22.12 9.32
CA SER A 449 25.84 21.58 9.91
C SER A 449 26.07 20.10 9.58
N CYS A 450 25.02 19.34 9.23
CA CYS A 450 25.12 17.90 9.05
C CYS A 450 25.58 17.46 7.64
N ASN A 451 25.68 18.38 6.67
CA ASN A 451 26.06 18.05 5.29
C ASN A 451 27.43 17.35 5.22
N GLY A 452 27.49 16.19 4.55
CA GLY A 452 28.73 15.42 4.39
C GLY A 452 29.25 14.72 5.66
N GLN A 453 28.59 14.87 6.81
CA GLN A 453 28.90 14.08 8.00
C GLN A 453 28.46 12.63 7.81
N LYS A 454 29.12 11.69 8.50
CA LYS A 454 28.92 10.25 8.28
C LYS A 454 28.67 9.48 9.57
N GLY A 455 27.84 8.44 9.47
CA GLY A 455 27.58 7.47 10.53
C GLY A 455 27.20 8.13 11.85
N GLN A 456 28.03 7.94 12.89
CA GLN A 456 27.75 8.48 14.21
C GLN A 456 27.79 10.02 14.25
N GLU A 457 28.65 10.68 13.47
CA GLU A 457 28.68 12.15 13.43
C GLU A 457 27.39 12.72 12.83
N LEU A 458 26.84 12.05 11.81
CA LEU A 458 25.56 12.42 11.19
C LEU A 458 24.38 12.15 12.14
N ALA A 459 24.38 10.99 12.81
CA ALA A 459 23.37 10.64 13.80
C ALA A 459 23.38 11.61 15.00
N ASP A 460 24.55 11.91 15.56
CA ASP A 460 24.71 12.89 16.64
C ASP A 460 24.32 14.30 16.18
N CYS A 461 24.61 14.68 14.93
CA CYS A 461 24.16 15.94 14.36
C CYS A 461 22.63 16.03 14.31
N ILE A 462 21.92 15.00 13.85
CA ILE A 462 20.44 14.98 13.80
C ILE A 462 19.82 14.92 15.22
N ASN A 463 20.48 14.26 16.17
CA ASN A 463 20.07 14.18 17.57
C ASN A 463 20.26 15.51 18.35
N THR A 464 21.16 16.40 17.91
CA THR A 464 21.55 17.61 18.67
C THR A 464 21.29 18.94 17.94
N SER A 465 21.15 18.93 16.62
CA SER A 465 20.92 20.14 15.82
C SER A 465 19.45 20.53 15.79
N LYS A 466 19.19 21.83 15.65
CA LYS A 466 17.88 22.36 15.22
C LYS A 466 17.62 22.10 13.71
N GLY A 467 17.83 20.87 13.25
CA GLY A 467 17.53 20.37 11.91
C GLY A 467 18.76 20.01 11.07
N GLY A 468 18.67 18.87 10.39
CA GLY A 468 19.45 18.54 9.20
C GLY A 468 18.50 18.24 8.03
N ALA A 469 18.88 18.58 6.79
CA ALA A 469 18.00 18.39 5.63
C ALA A 469 18.21 17.14 4.80
N LEU A 470 17.18 16.86 3.99
CA LEU A 470 17.22 16.51 2.57
C LEU A 470 17.95 17.58 1.71
N ASN A 471 18.92 17.22 0.86
CA ASN A 471 19.67 18.17 0.01
C ASN A 471 19.47 17.85 -1.48
N LYS A 472 18.33 18.26 -2.04
CA LYS A 472 17.99 18.03 -3.46
C LYS A 472 19.05 18.61 -4.41
N GLY A 473 19.58 17.75 -5.28
CA GLY A 473 20.74 18.05 -6.13
C GLY A 473 20.48 19.07 -7.26
N THR A 474 20.99 20.29 -7.06
CA THR A 474 21.57 21.19 -8.08
C THR A 474 20.81 21.42 -9.41
N GLN A 475 20.34 22.66 -9.64
CA GLN A 475 20.63 23.42 -10.88
C GLN A 475 20.54 24.96 -10.73
N ASN A 476 21.38 25.66 -11.50
CA ASN A 476 21.31 27.07 -11.95
C ASN A 476 21.26 28.26 -10.95
N LYS A 477 22.48 28.59 -10.52
CA LYS A 477 23.03 29.91 -10.12
C LYS A 477 22.56 31.14 -10.94
N GLN A 478 21.92 32.14 -10.30
CA GLN A 478 22.07 33.55 -10.70
C GLN A 478 21.88 34.59 -9.57
N VAL A 479 23.00 35.26 -9.22
CA VAL A 479 23.20 36.66 -8.77
C VAL A 479 22.27 37.31 -7.69
N LYS A 480 22.91 37.63 -6.54
CA LYS A 480 22.69 38.76 -5.59
C LYS A 480 21.76 39.92 -5.99
N ASP A 481 20.99 40.46 -5.02
CA ASP A 481 21.47 41.62 -4.23
C ASP A 481 20.80 41.70 -2.83
N THR A 482 20.96 42.82 -2.12
CA THR A 482 20.97 42.96 -0.65
C THR A 482 19.76 43.69 -0.03
N GLY A 483 19.50 43.44 1.27
CA GLY A 483 18.50 44.14 2.09
C GLY A 483 18.60 43.76 3.58
N ASN A 484 18.69 44.76 4.48
CA ASN A 484 19.15 44.59 5.88
C ASN A 484 18.02 44.69 6.94
N ASN A 485 18.33 44.17 8.14
CA ASN A 485 17.94 44.66 9.49
C ASN A 485 16.64 44.24 10.22
N ASP A 486 16.85 43.42 11.27
CA ASP A 486 16.74 43.73 12.71
C ASP A 486 15.39 43.90 13.47
N SER A 487 15.23 43.02 14.49
CA SER A 487 15.05 43.33 15.95
C SER A 487 13.85 42.72 16.70
N GLU A 488 14.18 42.12 17.86
CA GLU A 488 13.35 41.39 18.83
C GLU A 488 12.46 42.30 19.72
N THR A 489 11.48 41.74 20.47
CA THR A 489 11.56 41.58 21.96
C THR A 489 10.27 41.08 22.69
N SER A 490 10.40 39.93 23.37
CA SER A 490 10.04 39.67 24.79
C SER A 490 8.60 39.79 25.36
N ALA A 491 7.95 38.63 25.54
CA ALA A 491 7.28 37.99 26.72
C ALA A 491 7.09 38.74 28.08
N PRO A 492 6.40 38.19 29.14
CA PRO A 492 5.67 36.90 29.32
C PRO A 492 4.23 37.12 29.92
N ALA A 493 3.52 36.35 30.80
CA ALA A 493 3.65 35.07 31.56
C ALA A 493 2.27 34.59 32.14
N SER A 494 2.15 33.28 32.47
CA SER A 494 1.31 32.66 33.57
C SER A 494 -0.24 32.72 33.55
N ALA A 495 -1.01 31.73 34.05
CA ALA A 495 -0.73 30.33 34.48
C ALA A 495 -2.03 29.52 34.78
N SER A 496 -1.86 28.21 35.06
CA SER A 496 -2.81 27.24 35.67
C SER A 496 -3.71 26.41 34.73
N ALA A 497 -4.11 25.22 35.19
CA ALA A 497 -4.55 24.09 34.36
C ALA A 497 -5.69 23.26 34.97
N SER A 498 -6.36 22.45 34.14
CA SER A 498 -7.13 21.26 34.51
C SER A 498 -7.21 20.31 33.32
N ALA A 499 -7.19 19.00 33.58
CA ALA A 499 -6.94 17.99 32.55
C ALA A 499 -8.22 17.41 31.93
N THR A 500 -8.21 17.30 30.59
CA THR A 500 -9.12 16.44 29.81
C THR A 500 -8.32 15.83 28.66
N SER A 501 -8.39 14.54 28.45
CA SER A 501 -7.66 13.84 27.37
C SER A 501 -8.41 13.95 26.04
N SER A 502 -8.06 14.95 25.23
CA SER A 502 -8.44 15.05 23.82
C SER A 502 -7.17 15.06 22.98
N ALA A 503 -7.01 14.09 22.06
CA ALA A 503 -5.97 14.16 21.05
C ALA A 503 -6.24 15.40 20.17
N ALA A 504 -5.31 16.35 20.18
CA ALA A 504 -5.40 17.52 19.31
C ALA A 504 -4.98 17.13 17.89
N ALA A 505 -5.63 17.73 16.89
CA ALA A 505 -5.14 17.71 15.51
C ALA A 505 -3.71 18.31 15.46
N PRO A 506 -2.87 17.93 14.46
CA PRO A 506 -1.51 18.45 14.33
C PRO A 506 -1.52 19.98 14.34
N GLN A 507 -0.96 20.57 15.39
CA GLN A 507 -0.90 22.02 15.50
C GLN A 507 0.14 22.55 14.53
N ASN A 508 -0.31 23.36 13.57
CA ASN A 508 0.56 24.28 12.84
C ASN A 508 1.05 25.35 13.82
N THR A 509 2.10 25.04 14.58
CA THR A 509 2.73 25.95 15.54
C THR A 509 3.60 26.97 14.81
N GLY A 510 2.95 27.81 14.00
CA GLY A 510 3.52 29.06 13.50
C GLY A 510 3.74 30.04 14.66
N GLY A 511 4.79 29.82 15.42
CA GLY A 511 5.43 30.82 16.27
C GLY A 511 6.68 31.33 15.55
N ASP A 512 6.85 32.64 15.49
CA ASP A 512 7.62 33.33 14.43
C ASP A 512 9.17 33.21 14.50
N ASP A 513 9.71 32.20 15.18
CA ASP A 513 11.15 31.95 15.40
C ASP A 513 11.67 30.57 14.91
N GLU A 514 10.80 29.62 14.55
CA GLU A 514 11.24 28.36 13.91
C GLU A 514 11.42 28.57 12.39
N GLY A 515 12.60 29.08 12.01
CA GLY A 515 12.92 29.55 10.66
C GLY A 515 12.70 28.55 9.51
N SER A 516 12.52 29.12 8.32
CA SER A 516 12.21 28.43 7.06
C SER A 516 13.10 27.22 6.80
N CYS A 517 12.49 26.08 6.51
CA CYS A 517 13.18 24.82 6.29
C CYS A 517 13.17 24.38 4.81
N THR A 518 13.82 23.25 4.53
CA THR A 518 13.87 22.60 3.20
C THR A 518 13.07 21.32 3.25
N ASP A 519 12.20 21.09 2.25
CA ASP A 519 11.36 19.89 2.12
C ASP A 519 12.22 18.62 2.31
N GLY A 520 11.83 17.75 3.25
CA GLY A 520 12.61 16.58 3.68
C GLY A 520 13.63 16.81 4.81
N GLN A 521 13.65 17.97 5.48
CA GLN A 521 14.38 18.10 6.77
C GLN A 521 13.77 17.23 7.86
N PHE A 522 14.61 16.74 8.78
CA PHE A 522 14.18 16.04 10.00
C PHE A 522 14.80 16.66 11.26
N LYS A 523 14.05 16.60 12.37
CA LYS A 523 14.43 17.00 13.73
C LYS A 523 13.90 15.97 14.73
N CYS A 524 14.72 15.53 15.67
CA CYS A 524 14.22 14.87 16.88
C CYS A 524 13.94 15.90 17.99
N GLN A 525 12.81 15.75 18.69
CA GLN A 525 12.41 16.58 19.83
C GLN A 525 11.78 15.71 20.94
N GLY A 526 12.61 14.86 21.57
CA GLY A 526 12.18 14.01 22.69
C GLY A 526 11.19 12.92 22.25
N GLU A 527 9.95 12.99 22.72
CA GLU A 527 8.85 12.09 22.34
C GLU A 527 8.18 12.49 21.00
N GLN A 528 8.74 13.46 20.27
CA GLN A 528 8.27 13.89 18.96
C GLN A 528 9.40 13.90 17.93
N PHE A 529 9.05 13.86 16.65
CA PHE A 529 9.92 14.25 15.54
C PHE A 529 9.21 15.25 14.63
N ALA A 530 9.97 16.15 14.01
CA ALA A 530 9.42 17.06 13.01
C ALA A 530 10.09 16.83 11.66
N MET A 531 9.27 16.84 10.61
CA MET A 531 9.68 16.76 9.21
C MET A 531 9.32 18.08 8.52
N CYS A 532 10.21 18.64 7.70
CA CYS A 532 9.87 19.81 6.92
C CYS A 532 9.14 19.42 5.64
N ASN A 533 8.02 20.09 5.37
CA ASN A 533 7.30 20.01 4.12
C ASN A 533 6.81 21.40 3.67
N PHE A 534 6.98 21.69 2.39
CA PHE A 534 6.73 22.99 1.73
C PHE A 534 7.24 24.20 2.55
N GLY A 535 8.49 24.08 3.00
CA GLY A 535 9.19 25.09 3.81
C GLY A 535 8.69 25.27 5.25
N LYS A 536 7.75 24.43 5.72
CA LYS A 536 7.14 24.47 7.07
C LYS A 536 7.44 23.19 7.84
N TRP A 537 7.54 23.27 9.16
CA TRP A 537 7.70 22.08 10.01
C TRP A 537 6.34 21.44 10.31
N VAL A 538 6.23 20.14 10.05
CA VAL A 538 5.13 19.27 10.45
C VAL A 538 5.66 18.36 11.56
N THR A 539 4.98 18.32 12.71
CA THR A 539 5.40 17.53 13.89
C THR A 539 4.55 16.28 14.04
N PHE A 540 5.20 15.19 14.44
CA PHE A 540 4.67 13.85 14.57
C PHE A 540 5.00 13.33 15.98
N ASP A 541 4.02 12.80 16.68
CA ASP A 541 4.26 12.14 17.97
C ASP A 541 4.87 10.74 17.78
N CYS A 542 5.81 10.38 18.64
CA CYS A 542 6.23 9.00 18.81
C CYS A 542 5.19 8.20 19.60
N ALA A 543 5.18 6.89 19.42
CA ALA A 543 4.31 6.01 20.19
C ALA A 543 4.68 6.06 21.69
N ALA A 544 3.69 5.99 22.58
CA ALA A 544 3.90 6.13 24.02
C ALA A 544 5.00 5.18 24.55
N GLY A 545 6.03 5.75 25.19
CA GLY A 545 7.23 5.02 25.65
C GLY A 545 8.39 4.97 24.64
N THR A 546 8.25 5.58 23.46
CA THR A 546 9.33 5.73 22.48
C THR A 546 9.69 7.20 22.26
N THR A 547 10.95 7.44 21.95
CA THR A 547 11.56 8.76 21.70
C THR A 547 12.13 8.81 20.28
N CYS A 548 12.12 9.97 19.64
CA CYS A 548 12.84 10.15 18.39
C CYS A 548 14.35 10.04 18.63
N LYS A 549 15.01 9.25 17.78
CA LYS A 549 16.46 9.09 17.78
C LYS A 549 16.95 8.90 16.36
N ALA A 550 18.07 9.52 16.03
CA ALA A 550 18.91 9.15 14.90
C ALA A 550 19.96 8.13 15.36
N LEU A 551 20.11 7.04 14.60
CA LEU A 551 21.07 5.96 14.84
C LEU A 551 22.00 5.84 13.64
N ALA A 552 23.30 5.59 13.86
CA ALA A 552 24.25 5.37 12.77
C ALA A 552 23.98 4.04 12.05
N SER A 553 24.04 4.05 10.71
CA SER A 553 23.90 2.86 9.86
C SER A 553 24.91 2.93 8.70
N GLY A 554 26.10 2.38 8.93
CA GLY A 554 27.23 2.55 8.02
C GLY A 554 27.64 4.02 7.91
N ASP A 555 27.69 4.54 6.69
CA ASP A 555 27.91 5.96 6.41
C ASP A 555 26.66 6.83 6.68
N ASN A 556 25.47 6.23 6.76
CA ASN A 556 24.19 6.93 6.89
C ASN A 556 23.78 7.10 8.37
N ALA A 557 22.72 7.88 8.60
CA ALA A 557 21.94 7.85 9.82
C ALA A 557 20.50 7.37 9.54
N VAL A 558 19.82 6.89 10.57
CA VAL A 558 18.49 6.31 10.51
C VAL A 558 17.63 6.95 11.60
N VAL A 559 16.60 7.69 11.22
CA VAL A 559 15.79 8.53 12.10
C VAL A 559 14.43 7.89 12.32
N GLY A 560 14.03 7.73 13.58
CA GLY A 560 12.71 7.19 13.90
C GLY A 560 12.43 7.16 15.41
N CYS A 561 11.23 6.69 15.76
CA CYS A 561 10.81 6.50 17.14
C CYS A 561 11.27 5.13 17.66
N THR A 562 12.07 5.13 18.73
CA THR A 562 12.67 3.94 19.35
C THR A 562 12.55 3.99 20.88
N PHE A 563 12.62 2.84 21.54
CA PHE A 563 12.67 2.79 23.00
C PHE A 563 14.02 3.33 23.51
N ALA A 564 14.03 3.97 24.68
CA ALA A 564 15.20 4.67 25.21
C ALA A 564 16.45 3.77 25.40
N ASP A 565 16.22 2.46 25.62
CA ASP A 565 17.26 1.47 25.93
C ASP A 565 18.03 0.94 24.70
N ASP A 566 17.63 1.27 23.46
CA ASP A 566 18.32 0.83 22.24
C ASP A 566 19.67 1.55 22.05
N GLN A 567 20.70 0.99 22.68
CA GLN A 567 22.12 1.37 22.61
C GLN A 567 22.97 0.38 21.77
N SER A 568 22.37 -0.69 21.23
CA SER A 568 23.10 -1.88 20.77
C SER A 568 23.18 -2.09 19.25
N ALA A 569 23.57 -1.04 18.51
CA ALA A 569 23.89 -1.13 17.06
C ALA A 569 25.25 -0.50 16.66
N GLY A 570 26.06 -0.02 17.62
CA GLY A 570 27.27 0.78 17.35
C GLY A 570 28.50 0.44 18.21
N GLY A 571 28.63 -0.80 18.70
CA GLY A 571 29.68 -1.20 19.65
C GLY A 571 30.83 -2.00 19.04
N ASN A 572 31.88 -1.34 18.54
CA ASN A 572 33.10 -2.03 18.08
C ASN A 572 33.91 -2.57 19.28
N SER A 573 33.92 -3.89 19.48
CA SER A 573 34.62 -4.52 20.61
C SER A 573 36.11 -4.70 20.35
N THR A 574 36.91 -3.69 20.69
CA THR A 574 38.37 -3.77 20.69
C THR A 574 38.86 -4.69 21.82
N THR A 575 38.98 -5.99 21.55
CA THR A 575 39.61 -6.94 22.47
C THR A 575 41.10 -7.09 22.10
N THR A 576 41.97 -6.60 22.97
CA THR A 576 43.43 -6.71 22.83
C THR A 576 44.00 -7.98 23.48
N ALA A 577 45.05 -8.52 22.86
CA ALA A 577 45.85 -9.70 23.25
C ALA A 577 45.24 -11.07 22.91
#